data_AF-A0A231MZE1-F1
#
_entry.id   AF-A0A231MZE1-F1
#
_cell.length_a   1.000
_cell.length_b   1.000
_cell.length_c   1.000
_cell.angle_alpha   90.00
_cell.angle_beta   90.00
_cell.angle_gamma   90.00
#
_symmetry.space_group_name_H-M   'P 1'
#
loop_
_entity.id
_entity.type
_entity.pdbx_description
1 polymer ?
#
loop_
_entity_poly.entity_id
_entity_poly.type
_entity_poly.pdbx_seq_one_letter_code
_entity_poly.pdbx_strand_id
1 'polypeptide(L)'
;MTELLPARLYAPLALTAVAALGLLIWVLRNGDLCPGQRRRISDGLMSAWAVFGLALMLGVEAGAPRPLLWLGGLALAAGLGSVLYQARLQGKRSLGLSWHYPALGLAVLYGLWLGWLMGPGWALLAAGCGGCVFAHLIMVRAKHRLQAFNTLLPLAGSLFGVCWLLALLVRSLGLGEAQLQGLVMPFVQVSAAVLIGALVWFAPLLRKEQTKPPVIAVAALLMIGALTLGQGIIWHTAGNIG
;
A
#
# COMPACT_ATOMS: atom_id res chain seq x y z
N MET A 1 -13.31 11.00 18.52
CA MET A 1 -12.02 10.57 17.93
C MET A 1 -12.19 9.66 16.70
N THR A 2 -13.35 9.02 16.50
CA THR A 2 -13.68 8.15 15.36
C THR A 2 -13.99 8.89 14.06
N GLU A 3 -14.47 10.14 14.13
CA GLU A 3 -14.86 10.97 12.98
C GLU A 3 -13.73 11.23 11.95
N LEU A 4 -12.45 11.13 12.36
CA LEU A 4 -11.31 11.36 11.48
C LEU A 4 -10.67 10.08 10.95
N LEU A 5 -11.20 8.91 11.32
CA LEU A 5 -10.65 7.62 10.90
C LEU A 5 -10.67 7.44 9.37
N PRO A 6 -11.76 7.78 8.64
CA PRO A 6 -11.78 7.65 7.19
C PRO A 6 -10.70 8.51 6.52
N ALA A 7 -10.52 9.76 6.96
CA ALA A 7 -9.52 10.68 6.42
C ALA A 7 -8.06 10.23 6.65
N ARG A 8 -7.80 9.55 7.78
CA ARG A 8 -6.45 9.01 8.09
C ARG A 8 -6.14 7.72 7.34
N LEU A 9 -7.16 6.90 7.08
CA LEU A 9 -7.01 5.62 6.38
C LEU A 9 -6.97 5.76 4.87
N TYR A 10 -7.73 6.72 4.33
CA TYR A 10 -7.96 6.88 2.90
C TYR A 10 -6.66 6.90 2.09
N ALA A 11 -5.81 7.90 2.31
CA ALA A 11 -4.65 8.13 1.46
C ALA A 11 -3.59 7.01 1.55
N PRO A 12 -3.17 6.56 2.75
CA PRO A 12 -2.22 5.45 2.88
C PRO A 12 -2.71 4.15 2.24
N LEU A 13 -4.00 3.82 2.40
CA LEU A 13 -4.57 2.58 1.87
C LEU A 13 -4.69 2.60 0.35
N ALA A 14 -5.14 3.73 -0.20
CA ALA A 14 -5.22 3.98 -1.64
C ALA A 14 -3.83 3.85 -2.30
N LEU A 15 -2.83 4.55 -1.76
CA LEU A 15 -1.46 4.53 -2.30
C LEU A 15 -0.82 3.14 -2.16
N THR A 16 -1.08 2.43 -1.06
CA THR A 16 -0.68 1.03 -0.86
C THR A 16 -1.20 0.15 -1.99
N ALA A 17 -2.50 0.23 -2.29
CA ALA A 17 -3.12 -0.57 -3.34
C ALA A 17 -2.57 -0.23 -4.74
N VAL A 18 -2.44 1.06 -5.07
CA VAL A 18 -1.91 1.51 -6.37
C VAL A 18 -0.47 1.03 -6.57
N ALA A 19 0.40 1.22 -5.58
CA ALA A 19 1.79 0.79 -5.66
C ALA A 19 1.92 -0.74 -5.72
N ALA A 20 1.10 -1.47 -4.95
CA ALA A 20 1.07 -2.92 -5.03
C ALA A 20 0.60 -3.42 -6.40
N LEU A 21 -0.44 -2.82 -6.99
CA LEU A 21 -0.90 -3.13 -8.35
C LEU A 21 0.22 -2.91 -9.38
N GLY A 22 0.93 -1.78 -9.29
CA GLY A 22 2.07 -1.47 -10.15
C GLY A 22 3.19 -2.50 -10.02
N LEU A 23 3.59 -2.84 -8.79
CA LEU A 23 4.61 -3.85 -8.52
C LEU A 23 4.19 -5.23 -9.03
N LEU A 24 2.96 -5.67 -8.78
CA LEU A 24 2.46 -6.97 -9.21
C LEU A 24 2.39 -7.07 -10.74
N ILE A 25 1.92 -6.03 -11.42
CA ILE A 25 1.87 -6.00 -12.90
C ILE A 25 3.28 -5.94 -13.47
N TRP A 26 4.20 -5.22 -12.84
CA TRP A 26 5.62 -5.21 -13.23
C TRP A 26 6.27 -6.60 -13.07
N VAL A 27 6.00 -7.31 -11.97
CA VAL A 27 6.45 -8.69 -11.76
C VAL A 27 5.81 -9.64 -12.77
N LEU A 28 4.53 -9.48 -13.11
CA LEU A 28 3.88 -10.27 -14.16
C LEU A 28 4.51 -10.02 -15.54
N ARG A 29 4.97 -8.80 -15.82
CA ARG A 29 5.62 -8.44 -17.08
C ARG A 29 7.03 -9.01 -17.21
N ASN A 30 7.84 -8.83 -16.17
CA ASN A 30 9.29 -9.01 -16.25
C ASN A 30 9.80 -10.24 -15.47
N GLY A 31 8.96 -10.87 -14.65
CA GLY A 31 9.35 -12.04 -13.88
C GLY A 31 9.23 -13.33 -14.69
N ASP A 32 10.26 -14.16 -14.61
CA ASP A 32 10.26 -15.53 -15.12
C ASP A 32 9.34 -16.42 -14.26
N LEU A 33 8.04 -16.29 -14.51
CA LEU A 33 6.98 -16.96 -13.75
C LEU A 33 6.45 -18.16 -14.52
N CYS A 34 6.36 -19.32 -13.85
CA CYS A 34 5.63 -20.45 -14.40
C CYS A 34 4.15 -20.09 -14.60
N PRO A 35 3.43 -20.66 -15.59
CA PRO A 35 2.03 -20.32 -15.88
C PRO A 35 1.10 -20.41 -14.65
N GLY A 36 1.30 -21.42 -13.80
CA GLY A 36 0.55 -21.58 -12.56
C GLY A 36 0.87 -20.54 -11.47
N GLN A 37 2.06 -19.92 -11.47
CA GLN A 37 2.38 -18.80 -10.57
C GLN A 37 1.79 -17.50 -11.09
N ARG A 38 1.92 -17.25 -12.41
CA ARG A 38 1.30 -16.11 -13.08
C ARG A 38 -0.20 -16.06 -12.81
N ARG A 39 -0.93 -17.18 -12.96
CA ARG A 39 -2.37 -17.23 -12.65
C ARG A 39 -2.66 -16.86 -11.19
N ARG A 40 -1.93 -17.43 -10.22
CA ARG A 40 -2.14 -17.14 -8.79
C ARG A 40 -1.84 -15.69 -8.40
N ILE A 41 -0.83 -15.08 -9.01
CA ILE A 41 -0.54 -13.65 -8.84
C ILE A 41 -1.65 -12.80 -9.47
N SER A 42 -2.09 -13.12 -10.68
CA SER A 42 -3.21 -12.44 -11.34
C SER A 42 -4.51 -12.55 -10.54
N ASP A 43 -4.81 -13.71 -9.95
CA ASP A 43 -5.96 -13.88 -9.04
C ASP A 43 -5.77 -13.05 -7.75
N GLY A 44 -4.52 -12.83 -7.33
CA GLY A 44 -4.17 -11.91 -6.25
C GLY A 44 -4.47 -10.44 -6.54
N LEU A 45 -4.56 -10.03 -7.81
CA LEU A 45 -4.95 -8.66 -8.19
C LEU A 45 -6.34 -8.29 -7.67
N MET A 46 -7.24 -9.28 -7.50
CA MET A 46 -8.54 -9.05 -6.86
C MET A 46 -8.39 -8.47 -5.45
N SER A 47 -7.42 -8.97 -4.67
CA SER A 47 -7.19 -8.47 -3.31
C SER A 47 -6.71 -7.01 -3.33
N ALA A 48 -5.88 -6.63 -4.31
CA ALA A 48 -5.41 -5.26 -4.46
C ALA A 48 -6.53 -4.31 -4.93
N TRP A 49 -7.38 -4.74 -5.86
CA TRP A 49 -8.56 -3.97 -6.25
C TRP A 49 -9.60 -3.87 -5.13
N ALA A 50 -9.78 -4.90 -4.31
CA ALA A 50 -10.66 -4.84 -3.14
C ALA A 50 -10.17 -3.82 -2.11
N VAL A 51 -8.86 -3.79 -1.81
CA VAL A 51 -8.27 -2.78 -0.93
C VAL A 51 -8.38 -1.38 -1.55
N PHE A 52 -8.18 -1.24 -2.85
CA PHE A 52 -8.40 0.02 -3.57
C PHE A 52 -9.85 0.50 -3.47
N GLY A 53 -10.82 -0.40 -3.65
CA GLY A 53 -12.24 -0.11 -3.50
C GLY A 53 -12.62 0.31 -2.09
N LEU A 54 -12.09 -0.38 -1.07
CA LEU A 54 -12.25 0.03 0.33
C LEU A 54 -11.67 1.44 0.56
N ALA A 55 -10.49 1.72 0.01
CA ALA A 55 -9.91 3.06 0.09
C ALA A 55 -10.80 4.10 -0.57
N LEU A 56 -11.39 3.82 -1.75
CA LEU A 56 -12.32 4.76 -2.39
C LEU A 56 -13.57 5.03 -1.56
N MET A 57 -14.14 4.01 -0.91
CA MET A 57 -15.27 4.21 0.01
C MET A 57 -14.88 5.13 1.17
N LEU A 58 -13.70 4.93 1.74
CA LEU A 58 -13.17 5.83 2.78
C LEU A 58 -12.92 7.24 2.24
N GLY A 59 -12.55 7.39 0.98
CA GLY A 59 -12.39 8.68 0.31
C GLY A 59 -13.71 9.43 0.14
N VAL A 60 -14.81 8.72 -0.11
CA VAL A 60 -16.17 9.31 -0.13
C VAL A 60 -16.51 9.87 1.24
N GLU A 61 -16.35 9.07 2.30
CA GLU A 61 -16.60 9.48 3.68
C GLU A 61 -15.67 10.62 4.14
N ALA A 62 -14.42 10.63 3.66
CA ALA A 62 -13.45 11.67 3.96
C ALA A 62 -13.66 12.97 3.15
N GLY A 63 -14.67 13.05 2.27
CA GLY A 63 -14.95 14.24 1.47
C GLY A 63 -13.92 14.52 0.37
N ALA A 64 -13.30 13.48 -0.20
CA ALA A 64 -12.32 13.64 -1.27
C ALA A 64 -12.93 14.34 -2.52
N PRO A 65 -12.12 15.08 -3.31
CA PRO A 65 -12.62 15.79 -4.48
C PRO A 65 -13.37 14.88 -5.45
N ARG A 66 -14.57 15.30 -5.89
CA ARG A 66 -15.43 14.51 -6.80
C ARG A 66 -14.70 14.02 -8.06
N PRO A 67 -13.86 14.83 -8.75
CA PRO A 67 -13.14 14.35 -9.93
C PRO A 67 -12.16 13.20 -9.63
N LEU A 68 -11.51 13.25 -8.46
CA LEU A 68 -10.59 12.21 -8.00
C LEU A 68 -11.35 10.91 -7.72
N LEU A 69 -12.52 10.99 -7.08
CA LEU A 69 -13.39 9.84 -6.84
C LEU A 69 -13.91 9.21 -8.13
N TRP A 70 -14.27 10.02 -9.14
CA TRP A 70 -14.65 9.51 -10.46
C TRP A 70 -13.51 8.76 -11.14
N LEU A 71 -12.31 9.34 -11.14
CA LEU A 71 -11.12 8.69 -11.69
C LEU A 71 -10.82 7.36 -10.99
N GLY A 72 -10.90 7.35 -9.66
CA GLY A 72 -10.75 6.14 -8.85
C GLY A 72 -11.83 5.09 -9.14
N GLY A 73 -13.10 5.52 -9.23
CA GLY A 73 -14.22 4.64 -9.56
C GLY A 73 -14.09 4.00 -10.94
N LEU A 74 -13.63 4.75 -11.94
CA LEU A 74 -13.33 4.23 -13.28
C LEU A 74 -12.17 3.23 -13.25
N ALA A 75 -11.10 3.53 -12.51
CA ALA A 75 -9.98 2.60 -12.31
C ALA A 75 -10.44 1.28 -11.68
N LEU A 76 -11.25 1.36 -10.62
CA LEU A 76 -11.80 0.21 -9.92
C LEU A 76 -12.72 -0.61 -10.83
N ALA A 77 -13.64 0.03 -11.57
CA ALA A 77 -14.56 -0.65 -12.46
C ALA A 77 -13.82 -1.38 -13.59
N ALA A 78 -12.83 -0.74 -14.21
CA ALA A 78 -11.99 -1.36 -15.23
C ALA A 78 -11.15 -2.52 -14.64
N GLY A 79 -10.59 -2.31 -13.44
CA GLY A 79 -9.79 -3.29 -12.71
C GLY A 79 -10.57 -4.55 -12.36
N LEU A 80 -11.68 -4.40 -11.63
CA LEU A 80 -12.58 -5.50 -11.28
C LEU A 80 -13.16 -6.15 -12.52
N GLY A 81 -13.54 -5.37 -13.54
CA GLY A 81 -14.00 -5.91 -14.83
C GLY A 81 -12.97 -6.85 -15.46
N SER A 82 -11.69 -6.47 -15.48
CA SER A 82 -10.62 -7.32 -16.01
C SER A 82 -10.46 -8.63 -15.22
N VAL A 83 -10.53 -8.58 -13.89
CA VAL A 83 -10.33 -9.78 -13.05
C VAL A 83 -11.56 -10.69 -13.07
N LEU A 84 -12.77 -10.12 -13.08
CA LEU A 84 -14.01 -10.89 -13.24
C LEU A 84 -14.11 -11.54 -14.61
N TYR A 85 -13.68 -10.84 -15.66
CA TYR A 85 -13.59 -11.43 -17.00
C TYR A 85 -12.59 -12.60 -17.04
N GLN A 86 -11.43 -12.46 -16.39
CA GLN A 86 -10.47 -13.56 -16.23
C GLN A 86 -11.05 -14.77 -15.47
N ALA A 87 -11.94 -14.55 -14.51
CA ALA A 87 -12.58 -15.62 -13.75
C ALA A 87 -13.56 -16.44 -14.61
N ARG A 88 -14.10 -15.85 -15.69
CA ARG A 88 -15.00 -16.53 -16.64
C ARG A 88 -14.27 -17.36 -17.70
N LEU A 89 -12.96 -17.21 -17.84
CA LEU A 89 -12.19 -17.98 -18.82
C LEU A 89 -12.09 -19.46 -18.40
N GLN A 90 -12.52 -20.36 -19.29
CA GLN A 90 -12.40 -21.80 -19.06
C GLN A 90 -10.96 -22.29 -19.28
N GLY A 91 -10.56 -23.28 -18.46
CA GLY A 91 -9.31 -24.03 -18.63
C GLY A 91 -8.02 -23.30 -18.25
N LYS A 92 -7.83 -22.94 -16.97
CA LYS A 92 -6.58 -22.39 -16.37
C LYS A 92 -5.88 -21.24 -17.15
N ARG A 93 -6.54 -20.61 -18.13
CA ARG A 93 -5.99 -19.53 -18.96
C ARG A 93 -5.93 -18.25 -18.13
N SER A 94 -4.80 -17.55 -18.15
CA SER A 94 -4.68 -16.18 -17.63
C SER A 94 -4.96 -15.19 -18.75
N LEU A 95 -5.60 -14.06 -18.46
CA LEU A 95 -5.70 -12.98 -19.43
C LEU A 95 -4.30 -12.50 -19.86
N GLY A 96 -4.23 -12.00 -21.10
CA GLY A 96 -3.06 -11.27 -21.55
C GLY A 96 -2.83 -10.05 -20.66
N LEU A 97 -1.56 -9.74 -20.38
CA LEU A 97 -1.20 -8.65 -19.48
C LEU A 97 -1.74 -7.28 -19.96
N SER A 98 -1.94 -7.13 -21.27
CA SER A 98 -2.53 -5.95 -21.90
C SER A 98 -3.89 -5.54 -21.33
N TRP A 99 -4.69 -6.50 -20.87
CA TRP A 99 -6.01 -6.23 -20.27
C TRP A 99 -5.94 -5.49 -18.94
N HIS A 100 -4.79 -5.53 -18.25
CA HIS A 100 -4.63 -4.87 -16.96
C HIS A 100 -4.02 -3.46 -17.08
N TYR A 101 -3.42 -3.10 -18.23
CA TYR A 101 -2.78 -1.79 -18.40
C TYR A 101 -3.74 -0.60 -18.33
N PRO A 102 -4.95 -0.62 -18.92
CA PRO A 102 -5.86 0.51 -18.82
C PRO A 102 -6.26 0.79 -17.37
N ALA A 103 -6.61 -0.26 -16.62
CA ALA A 103 -6.98 -0.14 -15.22
C ALA A 103 -5.79 0.34 -14.36
N LEU A 104 -4.59 -0.20 -14.59
CA LEU A 104 -3.38 0.28 -13.92
C LEU A 104 -3.08 1.73 -14.24
N GLY A 105 -3.21 2.15 -15.50
CA GLY A 105 -2.98 3.53 -15.93
C GLY A 105 -3.89 4.49 -15.17
N LEU A 106 -5.18 4.19 -15.09
CA LEU A 106 -6.13 4.98 -14.31
C LEU A 106 -5.80 5.00 -12.80
N ALA A 107 -5.43 3.85 -12.23
CA ALA A 107 -5.04 3.75 -10.82
C ALA A 107 -3.77 4.53 -10.50
N VAL A 108 -2.77 4.51 -11.39
CA VAL A 108 -1.54 5.30 -11.26
C VAL A 108 -1.83 6.78 -11.37
N LEU A 109 -2.64 7.22 -12.35
CA LEU A 109 -3.07 8.62 -12.47
C LEU A 109 -3.79 9.08 -11.20
N TYR A 110 -4.69 8.26 -10.67
CA TYR A 110 -5.35 8.50 -9.40
C TYR A 110 -4.35 8.62 -8.24
N GLY A 111 -3.40 7.70 -8.13
CA GLY A 111 -2.38 7.71 -7.08
C GLY A 111 -1.44 8.91 -7.17
N LEU A 112 -1.08 9.34 -8.38
CA LEU A 112 -0.28 10.54 -8.62
C LEU A 112 -1.04 11.81 -8.20
N TRP A 113 -2.32 11.93 -8.55
CA TRP A 113 -3.15 13.07 -8.16
C TRP A 113 -3.37 13.09 -6.65
N LEU A 114 -3.73 11.96 -6.05
CA LEU A 114 -3.84 11.84 -4.59
C LEU A 114 -2.52 12.19 -3.90
N GLY A 115 -1.39 11.75 -4.48
CA GLY A 115 -0.07 12.05 -3.97
C GLY A 115 0.31 13.53 -4.06
N TRP A 116 -0.16 14.22 -5.10
CA TRP A 116 -0.03 15.68 -5.20
C TRP A 116 -0.78 16.39 -4.07
N LEU A 117 -2.00 15.96 -3.76
CA LEU A 117 -2.81 16.54 -2.67
C LEU A 117 -2.22 16.26 -1.29
N MET A 118 -1.67 15.06 -1.07
CA MET A 118 -1.05 14.64 0.19
C MET A 118 0.35 15.24 0.41
N GLY A 119 1.01 15.66 -0.67
CA GLY A 119 2.43 15.99 -0.69
C GLY A 119 3.25 14.84 -1.30
N PRO A 120 3.96 15.07 -2.43
CA PRO A 120 4.62 14.00 -3.19
C PRO A 120 5.60 13.14 -2.38
N GLY A 121 6.33 13.75 -1.44
CA GLY A 121 7.25 13.03 -0.55
C GLY A 121 6.51 12.02 0.34
N TRP A 122 5.46 12.47 1.04
CA TRP A 122 4.63 11.60 1.87
C TRP A 122 3.99 10.50 1.04
N ALA A 123 3.46 10.85 -0.13
CA ALA A 123 2.81 9.90 -1.01
C ALA A 123 3.77 8.80 -1.47
N LEU A 124 5.00 9.16 -1.84
CA LEU A 124 6.04 8.20 -2.23
C LEU A 124 6.40 7.26 -1.09
N LEU A 125 6.56 7.78 0.13
CA LEU A 125 6.90 6.97 1.30
C LEU A 125 5.76 6.02 1.68
N ALA A 126 4.51 6.48 1.65
CA ALA A 126 3.33 5.64 1.90
C ALA A 126 3.14 4.57 0.82
N ALA A 127 3.22 4.95 -0.46
CA ALA A 127 3.16 4.06 -1.60
C ALA A 127 4.29 3.01 -1.57
N GLY A 128 5.52 3.43 -1.28
CA GLY A 128 6.69 2.56 -1.23
C GLY A 128 6.60 1.53 -0.10
N CYS A 129 6.33 1.99 1.13
CA CYS A 129 6.18 1.11 2.30
C CYS A 129 5.00 0.14 2.13
N GLY A 130 3.80 0.68 1.92
CA GLY A 130 2.57 -0.09 1.84
C GLY A 130 2.52 -0.99 0.60
N GLY A 131 2.93 -0.45 -0.56
CA GLY A 131 2.99 -1.19 -1.81
C GLY A 131 3.93 -2.39 -1.72
N CYS A 132 5.12 -2.23 -1.15
CA CYS A 132 6.07 -3.33 -0.99
C CYS A 132 5.50 -4.43 -0.08
N VAL A 133 4.94 -4.09 1.08
CA VAL A 133 4.44 -5.10 2.04
C VAL A 133 3.22 -5.83 1.49
N PHE A 134 2.32 -5.12 0.83
CA PHE A 134 1.11 -5.70 0.28
C PHE A 134 1.37 -6.53 -0.98
N ALA A 135 2.27 -6.08 -1.86
CA ALA A 135 2.72 -6.88 -3.00
C ALA A 135 3.43 -8.15 -2.53
N HIS A 136 4.29 -8.06 -1.50
CA HIS A 136 4.97 -9.22 -0.93
C HIS A 136 3.98 -10.23 -0.36
N LEU A 137 2.94 -9.78 0.37
CA LEU A 137 1.88 -10.65 0.87
C LEU A 137 1.20 -11.44 -0.26
N ILE A 138 0.84 -10.76 -1.35
CA ILE A 138 0.19 -11.40 -2.50
C ILE A 138 1.13 -12.41 -3.18
N MET A 139 2.41 -12.06 -3.35
CA MET A 139 3.39 -12.95 -3.96
C MET A 139 3.63 -14.22 -3.12
N VAL A 140 3.74 -14.09 -1.79
CA VAL A 140 3.91 -15.23 -0.88
C VAL A 140 2.67 -16.13 -0.90
N ARG A 141 1.45 -15.55 -0.92
CA ARG A 141 0.20 -16.32 -1.13
C ARG A 141 0.18 -17.05 -2.47
N ALA A 142 0.75 -16.45 -3.51
CA ALA A 142 0.88 -17.08 -4.82
C ALA A 142 1.99 -18.13 -4.92
N LYS A 143 2.76 -18.36 -3.85
CA LYS A 143 3.91 -19.27 -3.80
C LYS A 143 4.93 -18.95 -4.91
N HIS A 144 5.32 -17.68 -5.03
CA HIS A 144 6.35 -17.26 -5.98
C HIS A 144 7.69 -17.97 -5.70
N ARG A 145 8.51 -18.16 -6.75
CA ARG A 145 9.85 -18.77 -6.66
C ARG A 145 10.97 -17.74 -6.67
N LEU A 146 10.63 -16.46 -6.85
CA LEU A 146 11.58 -15.38 -7.00
C LEU A 146 12.16 -14.99 -5.64
N GLN A 147 13.18 -15.73 -5.17
CA GLN A 147 13.77 -15.57 -3.84
C GLN A 147 14.30 -14.15 -3.59
N ALA A 148 14.77 -13.46 -4.63
CA ALA A 148 15.23 -12.07 -4.53
C ALA A 148 14.16 -11.13 -3.92
N PHE A 149 12.88 -11.33 -4.24
CA PHE A 149 11.80 -10.49 -3.70
C PHE A 149 11.56 -10.71 -2.20
N ASN A 150 11.90 -11.88 -1.65
CA ASN A 150 11.84 -12.13 -0.21
C ASN A 150 12.87 -11.31 0.58
N THR A 151 13.87 -10.74 -0.10
CA THR A 151 14.88 -9.86 0.50
C THR A 151 14.67 -8.40 0.11
N LEU A 152 14.43 -8.15 -1.18
CA LEU A 152 14.28 -6.79 -1.71
C LEU A 152 13.04 -6.06 -1.18
N LEU A 153 11.88 -6.73 -1.10
CA LEU A 153 10.65 -6.06 -0.66
C LEU A 153 10.65 -5.71 0.82
N PRO A 154 11.07 -6.59 1.75
CA PRO A 154 11.24 -6.19 3.14
C PRO A 154 12.25 -5.07 3.31
N LEU A 155 13.37 -5.11 2.57
CA LEU A 155 14.39 -4.07 2.62
C LEU A 155 13.87 -2.72 2.14
N ALA A 156 13.33 -2.67 0.92
CA ALA A 156 12.80 -1.44 0.35
C ALA A 156 11.62 -0.89 1.16
N GLY A 157 10.66 -1.74 1.53
CA GLY A 157 9.49 -1.34 2.30
C GLY A 157 9.86 -0.82 3.70
N SER A 158 10.79 -1.48 4.39
CA SER A 158 11.27 -1.02 5.69
C SER A 158 12.07 0.29 5.56
N LEU A 159 12.86 0.45 4.51
CA LEU A 159 13.56 1.71 4.22
C LEU A 159 12.57 2.87 4.04
N PHE A 160 11.50 2.68 3.26
CA PHE A 160 10.44 3.68 3.15
C PHE A 160 9.76 3.97 4.49
N GLY A 161 9.53 2.96 5.33
CA GLY A 161 8.99 3.13 6.69
C GLY A 161 9.93 3.92 7.62
N VAL A 162 11.25 3.69 7.54
CA VAL A 162 12.24 4.46 8.29
C VAL A 162 12.31 5.90 7.78
N CYS A 163 12.34 6.11 6.46
CA CYS A 163 12.29 7.45 5.87
C CYS A 163 11.01 8.21 6.25
N TRP A 164 9.88 7.51 6.38
CA TRP A 164 8.63 8.08 6.91
C TRP A 164 8.79 8.60 8.34
N LEU A 165 9.39 7.82 9.25
CA LEU A 165 9.70 8.26 10.61
C LEU A 165 10.65 9.46 10.65
N LEU A 166 11.70 9.43 9.84
CA LEU A 166 12.66 10.53 9.75
C LEU A 166 11.99 11.80 9.23
N ALA A 167 11.11 11.70 8.22
CA ALA A 167 10.36 12.83 7.71
C ALA A 167 9.42 13.42 8.77
N LEU A 168 8.75 12.59 9.57
CA LEU A 168 7.95 13.06 10.71
C LEU A 168 8.81 13.76 11.77
N LEU A 169 9.99 13.21 12.08
CA LEU A 169 10.92 13.82 13.01
C LEU A 169 11.38 15.20 12.53
N VAL A 170 11.79 15.31 11.26
CA VAL A 170 12.18 16.59 10.64
C VAL A 170 11.02 17.58 10.68
N ARG A 171 9.78 17.14 10.38
CA ARG A 171 8.59 18.00 10.49
C ARG A 171 8.37 18.50 11.92
N SER A 172 8.70 17.71 12.93
CA SER A 172 8.50 18.06 14.33
C SER A 172 9.48 19.12 14.84
N LEU A 173 10.64 19.30 14.21
CA LEU A 173 11.66 20.29 14.61
C LEU A 173 11.17 21.75 14.53
N GLY A 174 10.12 22.02 13.74
CA GLY A 174 9.53 23.35 13.61
C GLY A 174 8.35 23.63 14.55
N LEU A 175 8.02 22.72 15.48
CA LEU A 175 6.85 22.82 16.34
C LEU A 175 7.23 23.36 17.73
N GLY A 176 6.31 24.11 18.36
CA GLY A 176 6.46 24.56 19.74
C GLY A 176 6.26 23.44 20.76
N GLU A 177 6.79 23.61 21.97
CA GLU A 177 6.77 22.59 23.04
C GLU A 177 5.37 22.04 23.35
N ALA A 178 4.36 22.92 23.41
CA ALA A 178 2.97 22.52 23.68
C ALA A 178 2.41 21.57 22.60
N GLN A 179 2.79 21.76 21.34
CA GLN A 179 2.38 20.88 20.24
C GLN A 179 3.16 19.57 20.26
N LEU A 180 4.47 19.62 20.58
CA LEU A 180 5.32 18.44 20.69
C LEU A 180 4.83 17.47 21.76
N GLN A 181 4.42 17.96 22.94
CA GLN A 181 3.89 17.11 24.02
C GLN A 181 2.70 16.25 23.56
N GLY A 182 1.82 16.80 22.72
CA GLY A 182 0.68 16.07 22.14
C GLY A 182 1.05 15.02 21.09
N LEU A 183 2.26 15.06 20.54
CA LEU A 183 2.72 14.20 19.46
C LEU A 183 3.68 13.08 19.91
N VAL A 184 4.21 13.14 21.14
CA VAL A 184 5.13 12.12 21.67
C VAL A 184 4.51 10.72 21.60
N MET A 185 3.30 10.54 22.15
CA MET A 185 2.65 9.22 22.18
C MET A 185 2.32 8.70 20.77
N PRO A 186 1.68 9.48 19.86
CA PRO A 186 1.51 9.08 18.47
C PRO A 186 2.83 8.70 17.78
N PHE A 187 3.90 9.46 18.00
CA PHE A 187 5.21 9.17 17.39
C PHE A 187 5.80 7.85 17.90
N VAL A 188 5.69 7.57 19.20
CA VAL A 188 6.09 6.29 19.78
C VAL A 188 5.29 5.14 19.18
N GLN A 189 3.97 5.30 19.00
CA GLN A 189 3.11 4.28 18.38
C GLN A 189 3.50 3.97 16.94
N VAL A 190 3.72 5.01 16.12
CA VAL A 190 4.21 4.84 14.73
C VAL A 190 5.57 4.14 14.72
N SER A 191 6.50 4.60 15.57
CA SER A 191 7.85 4.05 15.67
C SER A 191 7.85 2.57 16.07
N ALA A 192 7.06 2.22 17.08
CA ALA A 192 6.88 0.84 17.51
C ALA A 192 6.26 -0.03 16.40
N ALA A 193 5.24 0.48 15.70
CA ALA A 193 4.59 -0.24 14.61
C ALA A 193 5.54 -0.50 13.42
N VAL A 194 6.36 0.49 13.02
CA VAL A 194 7.39 0.32 11.99
C VAL A 194 8.45 -0.67 12.44
N LEU A 195 8.96 -0.54 13.67
CA LEU A 195 10.02 -1.41 14.19
C LEU A 195 9.55 -2.86 14.29
N ILE A 196 8.43 -3.11 14.97
CA ILE A 196 7.88 -4.46 15.12
C ILE A 196 7.46 -5.00 13.76
N GLY A 197 6.84 -4.18 12.91
CA GLY A 197 6.48 -4.54 11.54
C GLY A 197 7.68 -5.02 10.72
N ALA A 198 8.77 -4.25 10.73
CA ALA A 198 10.02 -4.61 10.06
C ALA A 198 10.61 -5.90 10.66
N LEU A 199 10.71 -6.03 11.98
CA LEU A 199 11.22 -7.23 12.64
C LEU A 199 10.44 -8.49 12.26
N VAL A 200 9.10 -8.41 12.27
CA VAL A 200 8.23 -9.50 11.83
C VAL A 200 8.44 -9.80 10.35
N TRP A 201 8.61 -8.76 9.53
CA TRP A 201 8.81 -8.90 8.09
C TRP A 201 10.15 -9.56 7.73
N PHE A 202 11.21 -9.24 8.47
CA PHE A 202 12.53 -9.84 8.31
C PHE A 202 12.69 -11.18 9.02
N ALA A 203 11.80 -11.55 9.95
CA ALA A 203 11.93 -12.77 10.74
C ALA A 203 12.15 -14.05 9.89
N PRO A 204 11.43 -14.28 8.77
CA PRO A 204 11.69 -15.45 7.92
C PRO A 204 13.10 -15.45 7.30
N LEU A 205 13.61 -14.27 6.92
CA LEU A 205 14.95 -14.12 6.35
C LEU A 205 16.03 -14.41 7.39
N LEU A 206 15.87 -13.85 8.61
CA LEU A 206 16.79 -14.05 9.72
C LEU A 206 16.83 -15.52 10.18
N ARG A 207 15.68 -16.20 10.16
CA ARG A 207 15.56 -17.61 10.53
C ARG A 207 15.90 -18.58 9.38
N LYS A 208 16.19 -18.08 8.18
CA LYS A 208 16.38 -18.89 6.96
C LYS A 208 15.20 -19.85 6.70
N GLU A 209 14.00 -19.41 7.07
CA GLU A 209 12.77 -20.17 6.92
C GLU A 209 12.02 -19.78 5.64
N GLN A 210 11.16 -20.68 5.16
CA GLN A 210 10.22 -20.33 4.10
C GLN A 210 9.26 -19.25 4.59
N THR A 211 9.12 -18.18 3.82
CA THR A 211 8.20 -17.07 4.10
C THR A 211 6.76 -17.56 4.04
N LYS A 212 6.03 -17.47 5.17
CA LYS A 212 4.63 -17.92 5.28
C LYS A 212 3.67 -16.73 5.17
N PRO A 213 2.51 -16.87 4.49
CA PRO A 213 1.54 -15.77 4.35
C PRO A 213 1.09 -15.11 5.66
N PRO A 214 0.82 -15.83 6.76
CA PRO A 214 0.37 -15.21 8.01
C PRO A 214 1.39 -14.22 8.60
N VAL A 215 2.69 -14.54 8.52
CA VAL A 215 3.76 -13.65 9.02
C VAL A 215 3.77 -12.33 8.25
N ILE A 216 3.65 -12.41 6.92
CA ILE A 216 3.62 -11.22 6.07
C ILE A 216 2.30 -10.45 6.22
N ALA A 217 1.19 -11.13 6.54
CA ALA A 217 -0.07 -10.46 6.85
C ALA A 217 0.04 -9.61 8.12
N VAL A 218 0.68 -10.14 9.17
CA VAL A 218 0.95 -9.37 10.40
C VAL A 218 1.88 -8.19 10.11
N ALA A 219 2.96 -8.41 9.35
CA ALA A 219 3.83 -7.31 8.91
C ALA A 219 3.05 -6.24 8.11
N ALA A 220 2.17 -6.65 7.19
CA ALA A 220 1.34 -5.73 6.41
C ALA A 220 0.41 -4.91 7.30
N LEU A 221 -0.24 -5.53 8.28
CA LEU A 221 -1.10 -4.81 9.24
C LEU A 221 -0.32 -3.79 10.06
N LEU A 222 0.87 -4.16 10.55
CA LEU A 222 1.72 -3.26 11.33
C LEU A 222 2.26 -2.10 10.49
N MET A 223 2.76 -2.36 9.28
CA MET A 223 3.31 -1.33 8.40
C MET A 223 2.21 -0.38 7.89
N ILE A 224 1.07 -0.91 7.45
CA ILE A 224 -0.07 -0.07 7.03
C ILE A 224 -0.64 0.69 8.23
N GLY A 225 -0.73 0.06 9.40
CA GLY A 225 -1.12 0.72 10.66
C GLY A 225 -0.17 1.86 11.04
N ALA A 226 1.14 1.68 10.83
CA ALA A 226 2.11 2.74 11.05
C ALA A 226 1.89 3.93 10.11
N LEU A 227 1.62 3.67 8.82
CA LEU A 227 1.33 4.73 7.85
C LEU A 227 0.07 5.52 8.21
N THR A 228 -0.97 4.85 8.72
CA THR A 228 -2.24 5.49 9.07
C THR A 228 -2.16 6.29 10.36
N LEU A 229 -1.41 5.79 11.35
CA LEU A 229 -1.05 6.55 12.55
C LEU A 229 -0.19 7.77 12.20
N GLY A 230 0.80 7.59 11.31
CA GLY A 230 1.67 8.66 10.83
C GLY A 230 0.89 9.73 10.06
N GLN A 231 -0.09 9.32 9.25
CA GLN A 231 -0.98 10.25 8.58
C GLN A 231 -1.71 11.15 9.59
N GLY A 232 -2.14 10.58 10.72
CA GLY A 232 -2.72 11.35 11.82
C GLY A 232 -1.80 12.47 12.35
N ILE A 233 -0.49 12.23 12.44
CA ILE A 233 0.51 13.24 12.86
C ILE A 233 0.65 14.32 11.78
N ILE A 234 0.66 13.95 10.51
CA ILE A 234 0.74 14.92 9.39
C ILE A 234 -0.45 15.87 9.42
N TRP A 235 -1.67 15.36 9.60
CA TRP A 235 -2.87 16.19 9.72
C TRP A 235 -2.79 17.20 10.87
N HIS A 236 -2.35 16.77 12.05
CA HIS A 236 -2.22 17.66 13.22
C HIS A 236 -1.13 18.72 13.05
N THR A 237 -0.08 18.42 12.29
CA THR A 237 1.06 19.33 12.06
C THR A 237 0.90 20.21 10.81
N ALA A 238 -0.06 19.92 9.94
CA ALA A 238 -0.33 20.72 8.74
C ALA A 238 -1.05 22.05 9.02
N GLY A 239 -1.49 22.30 10.25
CA GLY A 239 -2.26 23.50 10.61
C GLY A 239 -3.53 23.58 9.77
N ASN A 240 -4.52 22.73 10.11
CA ASN A 240 -5.86 22.67 9.51
C ASN A 240 -6.07 23.53 8.25
N ILE A 241 -5.98 22.89 7.09
CA ILE A 241 -6.84 23.23 5.96
C ILE A 241 -8.28 22.93 6.41
N GLY A 242 -8.88 23.90 7.08
CA GLY A 242 -10.32 24.12 7.07
C GLY A 242 -10.72 24.82 5.79
#